data_AF-D8PUF2-F1
#
_entry.id   AF-D8PUF2-F1
#
_cell.length_a   1.000
_cell.length_b   1.000
_cell.length_c   1.000
_cell.angle_alpha   90.00
_cell.angle_beta   90.00
_cell.angle_gamma   90.00
#
_symmetry.space_group_name_H-M   'P 1'
#
loop_
_entity.id
_entity.type
_entity.pdbx_description
1 polymer ?
#
loop_
_entity_poly.entity_id
_entity_poly.type
_entity_poly.pdbx_seq_one_letter_code
_entity_poly.pdbx_strand_id
1 'polypeptide(L)'
;MVYQPWLKCPISGETKPENLRRILLIPELADDEDEMKVACTEWFWGLQRGGLSYHLATAHNFLFFREDIAHLYASFQFILAPTFKTFLDVMEFGNWAGVKNRKEKDRSRRRPLTALTPSSGVYRYVFIPMTDAARQLQKEFNLQPQTQEDLNGGLDPITKEPWIEGTEDFPVVECYGHPYSVSTLAEHAFDYYDDWATPVTTQWSLCTLRIIRQWSVSKARDVPRWFIDSPGMDVDDITVNSAEADGYTISRRSQDGDGRPRTVYEGQEALETKVSTWAEGVDPNSKPEEQAPVPREPIPVRRSVRIAERANPYKRPGQAYYYRPESPARKAPWPCPEDEDPYATPPAWATRNGQYPTRRFSSNDWAYFHYSVSLPAPRKS
;
A
#
# COMPACT_ATOMS: atom_id res chain seq x y z
N MET A 1 -3.42 -16.05 -18.94
CA MET A 1 -3.91 -14.77 -18.40
C MET A 1 -4.57 -15.07 -17.06
N VAL A 2 -4.18 -14.42 -15.97
CA VAL A 2 -4.81 -14.64 -14.66
C VAL A 2 -6.14 -13.88 -14.68
N TYR A 3 -7.25 -14.57 -14.48
CA TYR A 3 -8.58 -13.96 -14.42
C TYR A 3 -8.66 -13.02 -13.20
N GLN A 4 -8.93 -11.74 -13.45
CA GLN A 4 -9.09 -10.71 -12.42
C GLN A 4 -10.57 -10.33 -12.34
N PRO A 5 -11.34 -10.89 -11.40
CA PRO A 5 -12.79 -10.69 -11.35
C PRO A 5 -13.20 -9.23 -11.06
N TRP A 6 -12.28 -8.43 -10.52
CA TRP A 6 -12.46 -7.00 -10.26
C TRP A 6 -12.20 -6.10 -11.48
N LEU A 7 -11.60 -6.61 -12.55
CA LEU A 7 -11.35 -5.85 -13.78
C LEU A 7 -12.56 -5.92 -14.71
N LYS A 8 -13.70 -5.44 -14.22
CA LYS A 8 -14.97 -5.40 -14.96
C LYS A 8 -15.78 -4.17 -14.56
N CYS A 9 -16.60 -3.66 -15.48
CA CYS A 9 -17.59 -2.65 -15.16
C CYS A 9 -18.75 -3.26 -14.40
N PRO A 10 -19.07 -2.81 -13.17
CA PRO A 10 -20.13 -3.41 -12.36
C PRO A 10 -21.55 -3.06 -12.88
N ILE A 11 -21.67 -2.06 -13.75
CA ILE A 11 -22.95 -1.64 -14.35
C ILE A 11 -23.15 -2.29 -15.73
N SER A 12 -22.20 -2.15 -16.64
CA SER A 12 -22.35 -2.64 -18.03
C SER A 12 -21.86 -4.08 -18.25
N GLY A 13 -21.11 -4.65 -17.31
CA GLY A 13 -20.47 -5.95 -17.48
C GLY A 13 -19.28 -5.95 -18.44
N GLU A 14 -18.87 -4.79 -18.99
CA GLU A 14 -17.69 -4.69 -19.85
C GLU A 14 -16.42 -5.21 -19.13
N THR A 15 -15.61 -6.00 -19.83
CA THR A 15 -14.40 -6.65 -19.29
C THR A 15 -13.15 -6.31 -20.09
N LYS A 16 -13.30 -5.70 -21.27
CA LYS A 16 -12.18 -5.31 -22.14
C LYS A 16 -11.39 -4.15 -21.52
N PRO A 17 -10.11 -4.34 -21.15
CA PRO A 17 -9.32 -3.31 -20.46
C PRO A 17 -9.24 -1.97 -21.20
N GLU A 18 -9.23 -1.99 -22.53
CA GLU A 18 -9.20 -0.80 -23.39
C GLU A 18 -10.43 0.12 -23.23
N ASN A 19 -11.58 -0.48 -22.90
CA ASN A 19 -12.86 0.21 -22.72
C ASN A 19 -13.10 0.61 -21.26
N LEU A 20 -12.26 0.12 -20.35
CA LEU A 20 -12.37 0.41 -18.93
C LEU A 20 -11.54 1.65 -18.57
N ARG A 21 -12.11 2.46 -17.69
CA ARG A 21 -11.43 3.57 -17.03
C ARG A 21 -11.41 3.27 -15.54
N ARG A 22 -10.25 3.50 -14.93
CA ARG A 22 -10.03 3.31 -13.50
C ARG A 22 -10.40 4.59 -12.77
N ILE A 23 -11.37 4.50 -11.88
CA ILE A 23 -11.70 5.53 -10.91
C ILE A 23 -10.95 5.23 -9.61
N LEU A 24 -10.19 6.22 -9.15
CA LEU A 24 -9.49 6.19 -7.88
C LEU A 24 -10.44 6.72 -6.80
N LEU A 25 -10.77 5.88 -5.81
CA LEU A 25 -11.74 6.23 -4.77
C LEU A 25 -11.12 7.10 -3.68
N ILE A 26 -9.92 6.73 -3.22
CA ILE A 26 -9.10 7.51 -2.30
C ILE A 26 -7.82 7.89 -3.04
N PRO A 27 -7.48 9.20 -3.12
CA PRO A 27 -6.28 9.65 -3.82
C PRO A 27 -5.00 9.06 -3.21
N GLU A 28 -3.98 8.89 -4.05
CA GLU A 28 -2.63 8.58 -3.55
C GLU A 28 -2.15 9.75 -2.68
N LEU A 29 -1.53 9.43 -1.55
CA LEU A 29 -0.95 10.45 -0.69
C LEU A 29 0.28 11.03 -1.39
N ALA A 30 0.47 12.34 -1.27
CA ALA A 30 1.68 12.99 -1.73
C ALA A 30 2.88 12.50 -0.90
N ASP A 31 4.07 12.46 -1.52
CA ASP A 31 5.29 11.94 -0.87
C ASP A 31 5.68 12.74 0.39
N ASP A 32 5.21 13.99 0.51
CA ASP A 32 5.41 14.94 1.60
C ASP A 32 4.27 14.96 2.63
N GLU A 33 3.30 14.03 2.56
CA GLU A 33 2.27 13.94 3.60
C GLU A 33 2.89 13.67 4.98
N ASP A 34 2.30 14.32 6.00
CA ASP A 34 2.69 14.18 7.40
C ASP A 34 2.69 12.68 7.81
N GLU A 35 3.88 12.16 8.12
CA GLU A 35 4.09 10.78 8.53
C GLU A 35 3.20 10.37 9.71
N MET A 36 2.92 11.32 10.62
CA MET A 36 2.00 11.10 11.73
C MET A 36 0.58 10.83 11.23
N LYS A 37 0.10 11.58 10.24
CA LYS A 37 -1.21 11.40 9.62
C LYS A 37 -1.29 10.05 8.90
N VAL A 38 -0.23 9.65 8.19
CA VAL A 38 -0.11 8.33 7.56
C VAL A 38 -0.20 7.22 8.61
N ALA A 39 0.59 7.30 9.69
CA ALA A 39 0.57 6.35 10.80
C ALA A 39 -0.81 6.25 11.44
N CYS A 40 -1.45 7.40 11.69
CA CYS A 40 -2.79 7.40 12.24
C CYS A 40 -3.80 6.72 11.31
N THR A 41 -3.72 6.98 10.02
CA THR A 41 -4.60 6.37 9.02
C THR A 41 -4.42 4.85 8.99
N GLU A 42 -3.17 4.38 8.92
CA GLU A 42 -2.84 2.96 9.01
C GLU A 42 -3.34 2.32 10.31
N TRP A 43 -3.29 3.07 11.42
CA TRP A 43 -3.81 2.63 12.70
C TRP A 43 -5.32 2.35 12.63
N PHE A 44 -6.10 3.36 12.22
CA PHE A 44 -7.55 3.26 12.16
C PHE A 44 -8.02 2.24 11.11
N TRP A 45 -7.27 2.08 10.02
CA TRP A 45 -7.60 1.13 8.96
C TRP A 45 -7.21 -0.32 9.29
N GLY A 46 -6.59 -0.54 10.45
CA GLY A 46 -6.13 -1.86 10.87
C GLY A 46 -4.92 -2.37 10.07
N LEU A 47 -4.24 -1.48 9.34
CA LEU A 47 -3.07 -1.78 8.52
C LEU A 47 -1.80 -1.82 9.38
N GLN A 48 -0.81 -2.60 8.93
CA GLN A 48 0.54 -2.51 9.48
C GLN A 48 1.18 -1.17 9.08
N ARG A 49 2.23 -0.75 9.78
CA ARG A 49 2.97 0.46 9.40
C ARG A 49 3.50 0.32 7.98
N GLY A 50 3.47 1.38 7.19
CA GLY A 50 3.83 1.35 5.76
C GLY A 50 2.82 0.60 4.87
N GLY A 51 1.68 0.15 5.41
CA GLY A 51 0.67 -0.59 4.67
C GLY A 51 -0.28 0.26 3.84
N LEU A 52 -0.29 1.57 4.03
CA LEU A 52 -1.25 2.44 3.35
C LEU A 52 -1.06 2.45 1.83
N SER A 53 0.19 2.56 1.36
CA SER A 53 0.55 2.52 -0.07
C SER A 53 0.03 1.25 -0.74
N TYR A 54 0.19 0.10 -0.07
CA TYR A 54 -0.29 -1.19 -0.52
C TYR A 54 -1.81 -1.25 -0.57
N HIS A 55 -2.50 -0.69 0.43
CA HIS A 55 -3.95 -0.64 0.44
C HIS A 55 -4.50 0.19 -0.73
N LEU A 56 -3.96 1.40 -0.93
CA LEU A 56 -4.37 2.30 -2.01
C LEU A 56 -4.11 1.70 -3.41
N ALA A 57 -3.15 0.78 -3.48
CA ALA A 57 -2.80 -0.02 -4.64
C ALA A 57 -3.71 -1.23 -4.91
N THR A 58 -4.65 -1.57 -4.02
CA THR A 58 -5.52 -2.75 -4.16
C THR A 58 -6.83 -2.46 -4.89
N ALA A 59 -7.48 -3.52 -5.39
CA ALA A 59 -8.80 -3.45 -6.01
C ALA A 59 -9.89 -2.82 -5.11
N HIS A 60 -9.69 -2.82 -3.79
CA HIS A 60 -10.60 -2.20 -2.83
C HIS A 60 -10.67 -0.67 -2.97
N ASN A 61 -9.63 -0.04 -3.54
CA ASN A 61 -9.56 1.41 -3.73
C ASN A 61 -9.87 1.84 -5.19
N PHE A 62 -10.30 0.90 -6.04
CA PHE A 62 -10.58 1.18 -7.44
C PHE A 62 -11.99 0.75 -7.83
N LEU A 63 -12.60 1.54 -8.70
CA LEU A 63 -13.71 1.08 -9.53
C LEU A 63 -13.26 1.11 -10.99
N PHE A 64 -13.67 0.10 -11.75
CA PHE A 64 -13.51 0.10 -13.20
C PHE A 64 -14.87 0.32 -13.82
N PHE A 65 -15.00 1.31 -14.68
CA PHE A 65 -16.22 1.59 -15.42
C PHE A 65 -15.94 1.65 -16.91
N ARG A 66 -16.96 1.38 -17.74
CA ARG A 66 -16.92 1.76 -19.16
C ARG A 66 -16.70 3.27 -19.24
N GLU A 67 -15.95 3.74 -20.24
CA GLU A 67 -15.49 5.14 -20.33
C GLU A 67 -16.58 6.20 -20.12
N ASP A 68 -17.75 6.03 -20.74
CA ASP A 68 -18.91 6.89 -20.57
C ASP A 68 -19.45 6.89 -19.13
N ILE A 69 -19.59 5.70 -18.52
CA ILE A 69 -20.04 5.54 -17.13
C ILE A 69 -19.03 6.14 -16.16
N ALA A 70 -17.74 5.97 -16.44
CA ALA A 70 -16.66 6.54 -15.65
C ALA A 70 -16.74 8.07 -15.64
N HIS A 71 -17.00 8.69 -16.79
CA HIS A 71 -17.19 10.13 -16.91
C HIS A 71 -18.41 10.61 -16.10
N LEU A 72 -19.53 9.89 -16.16
CA LEU A 72 -20.72 10.19 -15.37
C LEU A 72 -20.42 10.13 -13.86
N TYR A 73 -19.74 9.08 -13.40
CA TYR A 73 -19.40 8.90 -12.00
C TYR A 73 -18.41 9.95 -11.49
N ALA A 74 -17.35 10.23 -12.27
CA ALA A 74 -16.34 11.23 -11.92
C ALA A 74 -16.90 12.66 -11.90
N SER A 75 -17.98 12.92 -12.65
CA SER A 75 -18.69 14.20 -12.68
C SER A 75 -19.85 14.25 -11.69
N PHE A 76 -19.92 13.32 -10.74
CA PHE A 76 -20.98 13.15 -9.74
C PHE A 76 -22.40 13.03 -10.29
N GLN A 77 -22.58 12.65 -11.56
CA GLN A 77 -23.92 12.53 -12.15
C GLN A 77 -24.77 11.41 -11.54
N PHE A 78 -24.13 10.47 -10.86
CA PHE A 78 -24.77 9.52 -9.95
C PHE A 78 -23.84 9.23 -8.77
N ILE A 79 -24.44 8.78 -7.67
CA ILE A 79 -23.74 8.43 -6.43
C ILE A 79 -23.88 6.93 -6.20
N LEU A 80 -22.80 6.30 -5.71
CA LEU A 80 -22.86 4.97 -5.13
C LEU A 80 -22.76 5.10 -3.61
N ALA A 81 -23.81 4.74 -2.89
CA ALA A 81 -23.82 4.73 -1.43
C ALA A 81 -24.01 3.31 -0.90
N PRO A 82 -23.38 2.91 0.22
CA PRO A 82 -23.57 1.57 0.78
C PRO A 82 -25.04 1.30 1.13
N THR A 83 -25.54 0.10 0.84
CA THR A 83 -26.88 -0.32 1.29
C THR A 83 -26.96 -0.32 2.83
N PHE A 84 -28.16 -0.30 3.43
CA PHE A 84 -28.29 -0.32 4.89
C PHE A 84 -27.68 -1.59 5.50
N LYS A 85 -27.82 -2.74 4.83
CA LYS A 85 -27.11 -3.97 5.20
C LYS A 85 -25.59 -3.77 5.21
N THR A 86 -25.05 -3.24 4.11
CA THR A 86 -23.60 -3.01 3.97
C THR A 86 -23.10 -2.03 5.04
N PHE A 87 -23.88 -0.99 5.34
CA PHE A 87 -23.60 -0.07 6.43
C PHE A 87 -23.56 -0.76 7.80
N LEU A 88 -24.54 -1.61 8.11
CA LEU A 88 -24.57 -2.34 9.37
C LEU A 88 -23.38 -3.30 9.51
N ASP A 89 -23.04 -4.01 8.44
CA ASP A 89 -21.87 -4.92 8.42
C ASP A 89 -20.57 -4.17 8.67
N VAL A 90 -20.43 -3.00 8.04
CA VAL A 90 -19.32 -2.07 8.25
C VAL A 90 -19.23 -1.62 9.72
N MET A 91 -20.35 -1.18 10.31
CA MET A 91 -20.39 -0.71 11.69
C MET A 91 -20.10 -1.84 12.68
N GLU A 92 -20.65 -3.03 12.44
CA GLU A 92 -20.40 -4.24 13.24
C GLU A 92 -18.92 -4.61 13.17
N PHE A 93 -18.35 -4.71 11.96
CA PHE A 93 -16.93 -4.96 11.75
C PHE A 93 -16.04 -3.97 12.49
N GLY A 94 -16.37 -2.68 12.44
CA GLY A 94 -15.63 -1.66 13.18
C GLY A 94 -15.57 -1.92 14.69
N ASN A 95 -16.58 -2.59 15.27
CA ASN A 95 -16.61 -2.91 16.70
C ASN A 95 -15.71 -4.10 17.05
N TRP A 96 -15.65 -5.15 16.22
CA TRP A 96 -14.87 -6.37 16.49
C TRP A 96 -13.51 -6.44 15.79
N ALA A 97 -13.19 -5.52 14.87
CA ALA A 97 -11.89 -5.42 14.22
C ALA A 97 -10.74 -5.06 15.20
N GLY A 98 -11.08 -4.70 16.44
CA GLY A 98 -10.12 -4.41 17.50
C GLY A 98 -9.31 -3.13 17.22
N VAL A 99 -9.94 -2.14 16.58
CA VAL A 99 -9.34 -0.84 16.25
C VAL A 99 -9.55 0.17 17.38
N LYS A 100 -10.70 0.14 18.06
CA LYS A 100 -11.08 1.10 19.10
C LYS A 100 -10.64 0.67 20.50
N ASN A 101 -10.49 1.65 21.40
CA ASN A 101 -10.30 1.48 22.85
C ASN A 101 -9.10 0.60 23.25
N ARG A 102 -8.03 0.61 22.46
CA ARG A 102 -6.83 -0.17 22.78
C ARG A 102 -5.97 0.55 23.80
N LYS A 103 -5.32 -0.24 24.66
CA LYS A 103 -4.35 0.25 25.64
C LYS A 103 -2.99 0.40 24.95
N GLU A 104 -2.16 1.33 25.44
CA GLU A 104 -0.78 1.53 24.93
C GLU A 104 0.05 0.24 24.92
N LYS A 105 -0.21 -0.70 25.84
CA LYS A 105 0.54 -1.96 25.93
C LYS A 105 0.04 -3.05 24.97
N ASP A 106 -1.08 -2.84 24.30
CA ASP A 106 -1.70 -3.86 23.47
C ASP A 106 -1.12 -3.86 22.05
N ARG A 107 -0.28 -4.86 21.77
CA ARG A 107 0.39 -5.08 20.48
C ARG A 107 -0.26 -6.17 19.62
N SER A 108 -1.47 -6.63 19.97
CA SER A 108 -2.07 -7.75 19.25
C SER A 108 -2.50 -7.35 17.83
N ARG A 109 -2.50 -8.31 16.90
CA ARG A 109 -2.77 -8.05 15.47
C ARG A 109 -4.16 -7.44 15.27
N ARG A 110 -4.22 -6.39 14.45
CA ARG A 110 -5.48 -5.76 14.01
C ARG A 110 -6.03 -6.47 12.79
N ARG A 111 -7.35 -6.39 12.61
CA ARG A 111 -7.98 -6.81 11.36
C ARG A 111 -8.00 -5.61 10.42
N PRO A 112 -7.38 -5.69 9.24
CA PRO A 112 -7.44 -4.61 8.28
C PRO A 112 -8.87 -4.45 7.78
N LEU A 113 -9.25 -3.25 7.35
CA LEU A 113 -10.57 -2.99 6.76
C LEU A 113 -10.91 -3.97 5.62
N THR A 114 -9.91 -4.45 4.87
CA THR A 114 -10.09 -5.45 3.80
C THR A 114 -10.60 -6.81 4.32
N ALA A 115 -10.52 -7.09 5.63
CA ALA A 115 -11.09 -8.28 6.24
C ALA A 115 -12.62 -8.25 6.36
N LEU A 116 -13.27 -7.12 6.08
CA LEU A 116 -14.73 -6.99 5.99
C LEU A 116 -15.31 -7.73 4.76
N THR A 117 -14.48 -8.22 3.83
CA THR A 117 -14.90 -8.85 2.57
C THR A 117 -16.07 -9.84 2.78
N PRO A 118 -17.24 -9.59 2.16
CA PRO A 118 -18.39 -10.48 2.24
C PRO A 118 -18.08 -11.87 1.68
N SER A 119 -18.88 -12.87 2.03
CA SER A 119 -18.72 -14.23 1.48
C SER A 119 -18.87 -14.29 -0.04
N SER A 120 -19.64 -13.37 -0.63
CA SER A 120 -19.78 -13.17 -2.08
C SER A 120 -18.54 -12.55 -2.73
N GLY A 121 -17.66 -11.91 -1.95
CA GLY A 121 -16.51 -11.15 -2.42
C GLY A 121 -16.84 -9.78 -3.01
N VAL A 122 -18.11 -9.37 -3.04
CA VAL A 122 -18.58 -8.08 -3.56
C VAL A 122 -19.46 -7.37 -2.54
N TYR A 123 -19.37 -6.05 -2.52
CA TYR A 123 -20.19 -5.17 -1.72
C TYR A 123 -21.36 -4.63 -2.55
N ARG A 124 -22.47 -4.32 -1.88
CA ARG A 124 -23.71 -3.83 -2.50
C ARG A 124 -23.87 -2.34 -2.24
N TYR A 125 -24.15 -1.58 -3.29
CA TYR A 125 -24.31 -0.13 -3.25
C TYR A 125 -25.61 0.28 -3.93
N VAL A 126 -26.34 1.22 -3.36
CA VAL A 126 -27.44 1.89 -4.06
C VAL A 126 -26.88 2.84 -5.11
N PHE A 127 -27.50 2.85 -6.29
CA PHE A 127 -27.23 3.79 -7.37
C PHE A 127 -28.24 4.94 -7.29
N ILE A 128 -27.78 6.12 -6.93
CA ILE A 128 -28.61 7.32 -6.78
C ILE A 128 -28.37 8.23 -7.98
N PRO A 129 -29.30 8.32 -8.95
CA PRO A 129 -29.13 9.18 -10.10
C PRO A 129 -29.39 10.65 -9.74
N MET A 130 -28.40 11.51 -9.98
CA MET A 130 -28.51 12.96 -9.75
C MET A 130 -28.91 13.73 -11.00
N THR A 131 -28.83 13.09 -12.18
CA THR A 131 -29.10 13.72 -13.49
C THR A 131 -29.93 12.80 -14.38
N ASP A 132 -30.53 13.36 -15.43
CA ASP A 132 -31.30 12.58 -16.41
C ASP A 132 -30.43 11.58 -17.20
N ALA A 133 -29.17 11.92 -17.44
CA ALA A 133 -28.21 11.00 -18.06
C ALA A 133 -27.98 9.76 -17.18
N ALA A 134 -27.83 9.94 -15.86
CA ALA A 134 -27.74 8.82 -14.93
C ALA A 134 -29.03 8.01 -14.83
N ARG A 135 -30.21 8.65 -14.90
CA ARG A 135 -31.50 7.95 -14.96
C ARG A 135 -31.65 7.13 -16.24
N GLN A 136 -31.15 7.65 -17.37
CA GLN A 136 -31.12 6.92 -18.63
C GLN A 136 -30.19 5.70 -18.54
N LEU A 137 -29.02 5.86 -17.92
CA LEU A 137 -28.09 4.75 -17.66
C LEU A 137 -28.74 3.65 -16.82
N GLN A 138 -29.46 4.01 -15.76
CA GLN A 138 -30.21 3.08 -14.94
C GLN A 138 -31.23 2.27 -15.77
N LYS A 139 -31.94 2.92 -16.69
CA LYS A 139 -32.93 2.27 -17.58
C LYS A 139 -32.26 1.38 -18.62
N GLU A 140 -31.13 1.81 -19.20
CA GLU A 140 -30.38 1.07 -20.22
C GLU A 140 -29.89 -0.28 -19.69
N PHE A 141 -29.34 -0.29 -18.47
CA PHE A 141 -28.71 -1.49 -17.90
C PHE A 141 -29.62 -2.34 -17.02
N ASN A 142 -30.87 -1.92 -16.81
CA ASN A 142 -31.85 -2.64 -15.99
C ASN A 142 -31.26 -3.14 -14.65
N LEU A 143 -30.72 -2.19 -13.89
CA LEU A 143 -30.05 -2.48 -12.62
C LEU A 143 -30.99 -3.21 -11.65
N GLN A 144 -30.41 -4.06 -10.79
CA GLN A 144 -31.19 -4.91 -9.89
C GLN A 144 -31.92 -4.08 -8.83
N PRO A 145 -33.15 -4.41 -8.45
CA PRO A 145 -33.82 -3.75 -7.33
C PRO A 145 -33.14 -4.08 -6.00
N GLN A 146 -33.40 -3.27 -4.97
CA GLN A 146 -33.00 -3.57 -3.60
C GLN A 146 -33.72 -4.82 -3.08
N THR A 147 -33.01 -5.61 -2.27
CA THR A 147 -33.60 -6.70 -1.51
C THR A 147 -34.09 -6.21 -0.15
N GLN A 148 -34.93 -7.01 0.53
CA GLN A 148 -35.38 -6.66 1.88
C GLN A 148 -34.23 -6.57 2.89
N GLU A 149 -33.14 -7.31 2.65
CA GLU A 149 -31.93 -7.20 3.46
C GLU A 149 -31.24 -5.86 3.24
N ASP A 150 -31.09 -5.42 1.99
CA ASP A 150 -30.47 -4.12 1.65
C ASP A 150 -31.16 -2.95 2.36
N LEU A 151 -32.48 -3.06 2.55
CA LEU A 151 -33.36 -2.09 3.22
C LEU A 151 -33.47 -2.30 4.74
N ASN A 152 -32.67 -3.19 5.33
CA ASN A 152 -32.67 -3.48 6.75
C ASN A 152 -34.09 -3.74 7.31
N GLY A 153 -34.90 -4.48 6.54
CA GLY A 153 -36.24 -4.88 6.96
C GLY A 153 -37.25 -3.76 7.17
N GLY A 154 -37.03 -2.54 6.66
CA GLY A 154 -37.96 -1.43 6.86
C GLY A 154 -37.43 -0.27 7.70
N LEU A 155 -36.23 -0.40 8.28
CA LEU A 155 -35.75 0.52 9.31
C LEU A 155 -34.46 1.23 8.88
N ASP A 156 -34.39 2.54 9.08
CA ASP A 156 -33.17 3.32 8.97
C ASP A 156 -32.13 2.80 9.99
N PRO A 157 -30.91 2.48 9.55
CA PRO A 157 -29.93 1.82 10.41
C PRO A 157 -29.34 2.75 11.47
N ILE A 158 -29.48 4.08 11.34
CA ILE A 158 -28.97 5.11 12.26
C ILE A 158 -30.06 5.53 13.25
N THR A 159 -31.22 5.96 12.76
CA THR A 159 -32.31 6.50 13.61
C THR A 159 -33.14 5.38 14.23
N LYS A 160 -33.13 4.18 13.63
CA LYS A 160 -33.99 3.03 13.99
C LYS A 160 -35.49 3.28 13.77
N GLU A 161 -35.82 4.34 13.05
CA GLU A 161 -37.18 4.66 12.63
C GLU A 161 -37.48 4.00 11.27
N PRO A 162 -38.74 3.89 10.86
CA PRO A 162 -39.08 3.46 9.50
C PRO A 162 -38.37 4.32 8.45
N TRP A 163 -37.83 3.70 7.40
CA TRP A 163 -37.23 4.46 6.30
C TRP A 163 -38.29 5.25 5.51
N ILE A 164 -37.86 6.31 4.83
CA ILE A 164 -38.73 7.24 4.10
C ILE A 164 -39.14 6.66 2.74
N GLU A 165 -40.41 6.78 2.35
CA GLU A 165 -40.91 6.34 1.03
C GLU A 165 -40.03 6.85 -0.12
N GLY A 166 -39.69 5.95 -1.04
CA GLY A 166 -38.76 6.18 -2.14
C GLY A 166 -37.31 5.76 -1.85
N THR A 167 -37.01 5.29 -0.63
CA THR A 167 -35.70 4.70 -0.29
C THR A 167 -35.44 3.43 -1.08
N GLU A 168 -36.49 2.66 -1.35
CA GLU A 168 -36.51 1.41 -2.11
C GLU A 168 -36.34 1.57 -3.62
N ASP A 169 -36.58 2.78 -4.15
CA ASP A 169 -36.60 3.05 -5.59
C ASP A 169 -35.21 3.02 -6.25
N PHE A 170 -34.16 3.16 -5.44
CA PHE A 170 -32.79 3.10 -5.95
C PHE A 170 -32.37 1.66 -6.23
N PRO A 171 -31.84 1.35 -7.41
CA PRO A 171 -31.36 0.01 -7.71
C PRO A 171 -29.96 -0.22 -7.10
N VAL A 172 -29.50 -1.46 -7.11
CA VAL A 172 -28.26 -1.91 -6.51
C VAL A 172 -27.20 -2.24 -7.57
N VAL A 173 -25.97 -1.87 -7.27
CA VAL A 173 -24.75 -2.22 -8.00
C VAL A 173 -23.83 -3.02 -7.08
N GLU A 174 -23.31 -4.14 -7.58
CA GLU A 174 -22.35 -4.97 -6.86
C GLU A 174 -20.92 -4.74 -7.36
N CYS A 175 -19.99 -4.40 -6.47
CA CYS A 175 -18.61 -4.17 -6.86
C CYS A 175 -17.59 -4.49 -5.75
N TYR A 176 -16.30 -4.47 -6.10
CA TYR A 176 -15.19 -4.80 -5.20
C TYR A 176 -14.65 -3.61 -4.41
N GLY A 177 -15.07 -2.39 -4.76
CA GLY A 177 -14.68 -1.18 -4.04
C GLY A 177 -15.10 -1.33 -2.58
N HIS A 178 -14.22 -1.01 -1.65
CA HIS A 178 -14.50 -1.15 -0.23
C HIS A 178 -15.46 -0.03 0.24
N PRO A 179 -16.40 -0.32 1.16
CA PRO A 179 -17.42 0.66 1.55
C PRO A 179 -16.86 1.98 2.06
N TYR A 180 -15.75 1.97 2.79
CA TYR A 180 -15.08 3.19 3.23
C TYR A 180 -14.58 4.04 2.05
N SER A 181 -13.91 3.41 1.06
CA SER A 181 -13.36 4.09 -0.10
C SER A 181 -14.47 4.66 -0.98
N VAL A 182 -15.51 3.87 -1.26
CA VAL A 182 -16.69 4.33 -2.02
C VAL A 182 -17.40 5.47 -1.26
N SER A 183 -17.53 5.34 0.06
CA SER A 183 -18.17 6.36 0.88
C SER A 183 -17.42 7.69 0.82
N THR A 184 -16.09 7.66 0.82
CA THR A 184 -15.25 8.88 0.74
C THR A 184 -15.59 9.70 -0.50
N LEU A 185 -15.72 9.06 -1.66
CA LEU A 185 -16.10 9.75 -2.89
C LEU A 185 -17.58 10.14 -2.91
N ALA A 186 -18.45 9.30 -2.32
CA ALA A 186 -19.88 9.59 -2.23
C ALA A 186 -20.18 10.80 -1.34
N GLU A 187 -19.43 11.03 -0.26
CA GLU A 187 -19.59 12.21 0.59
C GLU A 187 -19.27 13.49 -0.18
N HIS A 188 -18.17 13.54 -0.94
CA HIS A 188 -17.89 14.65 -1.84
C HIS A 188 -19.03 14.91 -2.85
N ALA A 189 -19.65 13.84 -3.35
CA ALA A 189 -20.79 13.97 -4.26
C ALA A 189 -22.05 14.50 -3.55
N PHE A 190 -22.33 14.05 -2.32
CA PHE A 190 -23.44 14.59 -1.52
C PHE A 190 -23.24 16.06 -1.19
N ASP A 191 -22.03 16.45 -0.77
CA ASP A 191 -21.67 17.84 -0.49
C ASP A 191 -21.82 18.73 -1.74
N TYR A 192 -21.47 18.21 -2.92
CA TYR A 192 -21.64 18.92 -4.19
C TYR A 192 -23.13 19.21 -4.50
N TYR A 193 -24.05 18.38 -4.03
CA TYR A 193 -25.49 18.51 -4.23
C TYR A 193 -26.26 18.89 -2.95
N ASP A 194 -25.61 19.48 -1.95
CA ASP A 194 -26.22 19.76 -0.64
C ASP A 194 -27.52 20.58 -0.77
N ASP A 195 -27.55 21.55 -1.69
CA ASP A 195 -28.73 22.37 -1.98
C ASP A 195 -29.94 21.55 -2.50
N TRP A 196 -29.72 20.34 -3.01
CA TRP A 196 -30.72 19.45 -3.60
C TRP A 196 -30.98 18.20 -2.76
N ALA A 197 -30.47 18.17 -1.52
CA ALA A 197 -30.68 17.06 -0.62
C ALA A 197 -32.17 16.86 -0.32
N THR A 198 -32.69 15.71 -0.71
CA THR A 198 -34.03 15.23 -0.31
C THR A 198 -33.91 14.44 1.01
N PRO A 199 -35.01 14.31 1.78
CA PRO A 199 -35.01 13.45 2.97
C PRO A 199 -34.52 12.02 2.69
N VAL A 200 -34.87 11.47 1.51
CA VAL A 200 -34.45 10.13 1.08
C VAL A 200 -32.93 10.08 0.89
N THR A 201 -32.35 11.00 0.11
CA THR A 201 -30.89 11.06 -0.12
C THR A 201 -30.11 11.36 1.16
N THR A 202 -30.70 12.12 2.10
CA THR A 202 -30.08 12.42 3.40
C THR A 202 -29.85 11.16 4.23
N GLN A 203 -30.74 10.16 4.20
CA GLN A 203 -30.51 8.87 4.91
C GLN A 203 -29.22 8.19 4.42
N TRP A 204 -29.01 8.16 3.10
CA TRP A 204 -27.82 7.58 2.48
C TRP A 204 -26.55 8.39 2.76
N SER A 205 -26.65 9.73 2.72
CA SER A 205 -25.56 10.63 3.09
C SER A 205 -25.14 10.42 4.55
N LEU A 206 -26.09 10.32 5.48
CA LEU A 206 -25.79 10.07 6.89
C LEU A 206 -25.09 8.71 7.12
N CYS A 207 -25.50 7.66 6.40
CA CYS A 207 -24.83 6.36 6.43
C CYS A 207 -23.38 6.47 5.96
N THR A 208 -23.18 7.12 4.81
CA THR A 208 -21.87 7.39 4.20
C THR A 208 -20.95 8.17 5.16
N LEU A 209 -21.46 9.26 5.73
CA LEU A 209 -20.75 10.11 6.68
C LEU A 209 -20.36 9.35 7.96
N ARG A 210 -21.26 8.50 8.49
CA ARG A 210 -20.98 7.65 9.66
C ARG A 210 -19.87 6.63 9.37
N ILE A 211 -19.86 6.04 8.17
CA ILE A 211 -18.78 5.13 7.72
C ILE A 211 -17.45 5.86 7.67
N ILE A 212 -17.41 7.05 7.06
CA ILE A 212 -16.18 7.85 6.99
C ILE A 212 -15.70 8.17 8.40
N ARG A 213 -16.56 8.75 9.24
CA ARG A 213 -16.21 9.15 10.62
C ARG A 213 -15.70 8.01 11.49
N GLN A 214 -16.15 6.78 11.25
CA GLN A 214 -15.68 5.59 11.97
C GLN A 214 -14.18 5.33 11.76
N TRP A 215 -13.65 5.64 10.58
CA TRP A 215 -12.27 5.33 10.17
C TRP A 215 -11.42 6.55 9.84
N SER A 216 -12.01 7.75 9.88
CA SER A 216 -11.28 9.00 9.74
C SER A 216 -10.51 9.34 11.02
N VAL A 217 -9.31 9.87 10.82
CA VAL A 217 -8.40 10.32 11.87
C VAL A 217 -8.99 11.56 12.56
N SER A 218 -9.86 11.36 13.54
CA SER A 218 -10.40 12.46 14.36
C SER A 218 -9.62 12.65 15.65
N LYS A 219 -8.82 11.64 16.06
CA LYS A 219 -8.11 11.64 17.34
C LYS A 219 -6.75 10.95 17.21
N ALA A 220 -5.73 11.68 16.77
CA ALA A 220 -4.35 11.19 16.78
C ALA A 220 -3.90 10.68 18.16
N ARG A 221 -4.52 11.20 19.24
CA ARG A 221 -4.31 10.75 20.63
C ARG A 221 -4.72 9.29 20.90
N ASP A 222 -5.55 8.71 20.04
CA ASP A 222 -6.03 7.33 20.21
C ASP A 222 -5.09 6.29 19.55
N VAL A 223 -4.02 6.76 18.91
CA VAL A 223 -3.01 5.91 18.26
C VAL A 223 -1.86 5.67 19.24
N PRO A 224 -1.54 4.41 19.57
CA PRO A 224 -0.45 4.10 20.48
C PRO A 224 0.90 4.59 19.94
N ARG A 225 1.73 5.11 20.83
CA ARG A 225 3.02 5.69 20.46
C ARG A 225 3.95 4.64 19.87
N TRP A 226 3.92 3.42 20.41
CA TRP A 226 4.70 2.31 19.86
C TRP A 226 4.36 2.01 18.39
N PHE A 227 3.12 2.26 17.96
CA PHE A 227 2.73 2.00 16.57
C PHE A 227 3.28 3.08 15.66
N ILE A 228 3.17 4.35 16.06
CA ILE A 228 3.74 5.49 15.33
C ILE A 228 5.25 5.29 15.14
N ASP A 229 5.94 4.93 16.21
CA ASP A 229 7.39 4.72 16.23
C ASP A 229 7.81 3.36 15.61
N SER A 230 6.87 2.49 15.22
CA SER A 230 7.22 1.22 14.56
C SER A 230 7.65 1.47 13.12
N PRO A 231 8.68 0.74 12.63
CA PRO A 231 9.13 0.85 11.25
C PRO A 231 8.01 0.42 10.30
N GLY A 232 7.95 1.06 9.12
CA GLY A 232 7.04 0.67 8.04
C GLY A 232 7.42 -0.69 7.43
N MET A 233 6.48 -1.35 6.75
CA MET A 233 6.71 -2.61 6.03
C MET A 233 7.81 -2.48 4.95
N ASP A 234 8.06 -1.27 4.46
CA ASP A 234 9.09 -0.97 3.47
C ASP A 234 10.46 -0.67 4.10
N VAL A 235 10.54 -0.67 5.44
CA VAL A 235 11.73 -0.21 6.19
C VAL A 235 12.69 -1.36 6.54
N ASP A 236 12.39 -2.62 6.19
CA ASP A 236 13.27 -3.75 6.53
C ASP A 236 14.63 -3.71 5.79
N ASP A 237 15.70 -3.76 6.60
CA ASP A 237 17.16 -3.89 6.34
C ASP A 237 17.88 -2.86 5.43
N ILE A 238 17.20 -1.95 4.73
CA ILE A 238 17.86 -1.04 3.75
C ILE A 238 17.77 0.44 4.16
N THR A 239 16.78 0.83 4.95
CA THR A 239 16.63 2.20 5.47
C THR A 239 17.19 2.28 6.88
N VAL A 240 18.51 2.33 6.93
CA VAL A 240 19.25 2.68 8.12
C VAL A 240 18.89 4.14 8.47
N ASN A 241 18.41 4.40 9.69
CA ASN A 241 18.15 5.77 10.11
C ASN A 241 19.47 6.58 10.05
N SER A 242 19.41 7.90 9.89
CA SER A 242 20.63 8.72 9.74
C SER A 242 21.60 8.64 10.93
N ALA A 243 21.18 8.08 12.08
CA ALA A 243 22.05 7.83 13.24
C ALA A 243 22.71 6.44 13.23
N GLU A 244 22.16 5.48 12.49
CA GLU A 244 22.74 4.15 12.26
C GLU A 244 23.54 4.11 10.94
N ALA A 245 23.38 5.12 10.07
CA ALA A 245 24.10 5.27 8.80
C ALA A 245 25.61 5.51 9.00
N ASP A 246 26.02 5.90 10.20
CA ASP A 246 27.42 6.08 10.61
C ASP A 246 28.21 4.75 10.68
N GLY A 247 27.54 3.60 10.48
CA GLY A 247 28.19 2.29 10.36
C GLY A 247 28.94 2.05 9.05
N TYR A 248 28.70 2.87 8.01
CA TYR A 248 29.43 2.77 6.73
C TYR A 248 30.60 3.76 6.72
N THR A 249 31.82 3.22 6.72
CA THR A 249 33.06 4.01 6.76
C THR A 249 33.15 4.90 5.53
N ILE A 250 33.06 6.22 5.74
CA ILE A 250 33.14 7.24 4.69
C ILE A 250 34.52 7.15 4.03
N SER A 251 34.52 6.82 2.75
CA SER A 251 35.73 6.77 1.93
C SER A 251 35.87 8.10 1.18
N ARG A 252 36.82 8.94 1.56
CA ARG A 252 37.08 10.22 0.87
C ARG A 252 38.27 10.05 -0.07
N ARG A 253 38.10 10.39 -1.34
CA ARG A 253 39.18 10.33 -2.34
C ARG A 253 40.08 11.55 -2.15
N SER A 254 41.34 11.33 -1.78
CA SER A 254 42.39 12.35 -1.87
C SER A 254 43.32 12.02 -3.03
N GLN A 255 43.84 13.04 -3.70
CA GLN A 255 44.99 12.86 -4.58
C GLN A 255 46.23 13.00 -3.70
N ASP A 256 47.06 11.96 -3.66
CA ASP A 256 48.42 12.10 -3.13
C ASP A 256 49.24 12.97 -4.10
N GLY A 257 50.38 13.50 -3.64
CA GLY A 257 51.22 14.45 -4.40
C GLY A 257 51.66 13.98 -5.79
N ASP A 258 51.54 12.69 -6.09
CA ASP A 258 51.86 12.07 -7.40
C ASP A 258 50.63 11.87 -8.31
N GLY A 259 49.46 12.41 -7.95
CA GLY A 259 48.24 12.37 -8.77
C GLY A 259 47.55 11.00 -8.86
N ARG A 260 48.00 10.01 -8.08
CA ARG A 260 47.32 8.70 -7.98
C ARG A 260 46.12 8.82 -7.04
N PRO A 261 44.95 8.27 -7.42
CA PRO A 261 43.78 8.30 -6.55
C PRO A 261 44.02 7.42 -5.32
N ARG A 262 43.98 8.02 -4.13
CA ARG A 262 44.04 7.30 -2.85
C ARG A 262 42.70 7.43 -2.14
N THR A 263 42.22 6.30 -1.65
CA THR A 263 41.02 6.25 -0.80
C THR A 263 41.46 6.42 0.64
N VAL A 264 41.06 7.51 1.28
CA VAL A 264 41.32 7.79 2.70
C VAL A 264 40.03 7.53 3.46
N TYR A 265 40.06 6.62 4.43
CA TYR A 265 38.89 6.34 5.28
C TYR A 265 38.87 7.34 6.44
N GLU A 266 37.73 7.98 6.69
CA GLU A 266 37.56 8.79 7.89
C GLU A 266 37.61 7.87 9.12
N GLY A 267 38.54 8.13 10.06
CA GLY A 267 38.80 7.25 11.20
C GLY A 267 39.83 6.15 10.94
N GLN A 268 40.52 6.15 9.79
CA GLN A 268 41.58 5.19 9.48
C GLN A 268 42.68 5.17 10.54
N GLU A 269 43.12 6.32 11.06
CA GLU A 269 44.11 6.35 12.16
C GLU A 269 43.59 5.65 13.43
N ALA A 270 42.31 5.83 13.79
CA ALA A 270 41.73 5.18 14.96
C ALA A 270 41.57 3.67 14.77
N LEU A 271 41.23 3.25 13.54
CA LEU A 271 41.14 1.85 13.16
C LEU A 271 42.53 1.20 13.09
N GLU A 272 43.51 1.86 12.47
CA GLU A 272 44.91 1.44 12.39
C GLU A 272 45.53 1.38 13.77
N THR A 273 45.23 2.32 14.67
CA THR A 273 45.68 2.28 16.06
C THR A 273 45.07 1.07 16.78
N LYS A 274 43.76 0.84 16.67
CA LYS A 274 43.10 -0.34 17.28
C LYS A 274 43.60 -1.66 16.70
N VAL A 275 43.79 -1.75 15.40
CA VAL A 275 44.31 -2.95 14.71
C VAL A 275 45.77 -3.18 15.08
N SER A 276 46.58 -2.12 15.20
CA SER A 276 47.97 -2.21 15.65
C SER A 276 48.03 -2.63 17.12
N THR A 277 47.18 -2.07 17.98
CA THR A 277 47.11 -2.45 19.40
C THR A 277 46.63 -3.89 19.57
N TRP A 278 45.69 -4.33 18.73
CA TRP A 278 45.24 -5.72 18.68
C TRP A 278 46.36 -6.65 18.18
N ALA A 279 47.05 -6.28 17.10
CA ALA A 279 48.13 -7.06 16.51
C ALA A 279 49.35 -7.16 17.45
N GLU A 280 49.67 -6.11 18.21
CA GLU A 280 50.70 -6.13 19.26
C GLU A 280 50.29 -7.02 20.45
N GLY A 281 48.99 -7.17 20.71
CA GLY A 281 48.45 -8.04 21.75
C GLY A 281 48.36 -9.52 21.36
N VAL A 282 48.53 -9.85 20.07
CA VAL A 282 48.50 -11.22 19.56
C VAL A 282 49.94 -11.70 19.37
N ASP A 283 50.33 -12.78 20.05
CA ASP A 283 51.66 -13.39 19.87
C ASP A 283 51.84 -13.80 18.40
N PRO A 284 52.85 -13.28 17.67
CA PRO A 284 53.09 -13.62 16.27
C PRO A 284 53.32 -15.11 16.01
N ASN A 285 53.69 -15.87 17.05
CA ASN A 285 53.88 -17.32 16.99
C ASN A 285 52.68 -18.11 17.50
N SER A 286 51.61 -17.44 17.93
CA SER A 286 50.37 -18.12 18.30
C SER A 286 49.78 -18.81 17.06
N LYS A 287 49.55 -20.11 17.18
CA LYS A 287 48.80 -20.84 16.17
C LYS A 287 47.34 -20.42 16.32
N PRO A 288 46.65 -20.02 15.24
CA PRO A 288 45.21 -19.79 15.31
C PRO A 288 44.55 -21.03 15.90
N GLU A 289 43.66 -20.86 16.88
CA GLU A 289 42.82 -21.97 17.32
C GLU A 289 42.11 -22.51 16.09
N GLU A 290 42.35 -23.79 15.80
CA GLU A 290 41.67 -24.50 14.72
C GLU A 290 40.18 -24.47 15.05
N GLN A 291 39.44 -23.58 14.38
CA GLN A 291 37.99 -23.58 14.47
C GLN A 291 37.53 -24.98 14.10
N ALA A 292 36.92 -25.67 15.06
CA ALA A 292 36.29 -26.95 14.79
C ALA A 292 35.40 -26.76 13.55
N PRO A 293 35.51 -27.62 12.53
CA PRO A 293 34.74 -27.45 11.31
C PRO A 293 33.28 -27.31 11.69
N VAL A 294 32.72 -26.12 11.45
CA VAL A 294 31.30 -25.87 11.69
C VAL A 294 30.57 -26.93 10.88
N PRO A 295 29.85 -27.86 11.54
CA PRO A 295 29.07 -28.84 10.80
C PRO A 295 28.17 -28.05 9.87
N ARG A 296 28.26 -28.31 8.56
CA ARG A 296 27.32 -27.75 7.57
C ARG A 296 25.96 -28.41 7.82
N GLU A 297 25.33 -28.05 8.92
CA GLU A 297 23.93 -28.38 9.11
C GLU A 297 23.14 -27.58 8.06
N PRO A 298 22.27 -28.23 7.28
CA PRO A 298 21.37 -27.52 6.39
C PRO A 298 20.59 -26.51 7.22
N ILE A 299 20.73 -25.22 6.89
CA ILE A 299 19.97 -24.15 7.54
C ILE A 299 18.49 -24.57 7.47
N PRO A 300 17.81 -24.78 8.62
CA PRO A 300 16.47 -25.30 8.61
C PRO A 300 15.58 -24.29 7.90
N VAL A 301 15.04 -24.70 6.76
CA VAL A 301 14.20 -23.86 5.92
C VAL A 301 13.02 -23.33 6.76
N ARG A 302 12.73 -22.02 6.64
CA ARG A 302 11.62 -21.36 7.34
C ARG A 302 10.35 -22.22 7.22
N ARG A 303 9.57 -22.32 8.31
CA ARG A 303 8.38 -23.17 8.39
C ARG A 303 7.40 -22.94 7.22
N SER A 304 7.30 -21.71 6.72
CA SER A 304 6.48 -21.34 5.55
C SER A 304 6.91 -22.05 4.28
N VAL A 305 8.22 -22.17 4.03
CA VAL A 305 8.78 -22.85 2.86
C VAL A 305 8.54 -24.36 2.96
N ARG A 306 8.76 -24.95 4.14
CA ARG A 306 8.44 -26.37 4.39
C ARG A 306 6.96 -26.70 4.19
N ILE A 307 6.05 -25.80 4.58
CA ILE A 307 4.61 -25.97 4.36
C ILE A 307 4.28 -25.83 2.86
N ALA A 308 4.86 -24.86 2.18
CA ALA A 308 4.64 -24.63 0.75
C ALA A 308 5.16 -25.80 -0.12
N GLU A 309 6.32 -26.36 0.20
CA GLU A 309 6.89 -27.53 -0.46
C GLU A 309 6.06 -28.79 -0.19
N ARG A 310 5.62 -29.01 1.06
CA ARG A 310 4.71 -30.12 1.39
C ARG A 310 3.37 -30.02 0.69
N ALA A 311 2.87 -28.80 0.49
CA ALA A 311 1.58 -28.57 -0.14
C ALA A 311 1.63 -28.79 -1.67
N ASN A 312 2.80 -28.77 -2.30
CA ASN A 312 2.95 -28.95 -3.76
C ASN A 312 4.26 -29.66 -4.16
N PRO A 313 4.40 -30.98 -3.89
CA PRO A 313 5.65 -31.72 -4.11
C PRO A 313 6.06 -31.91 -5.59
N TYR A 314 5.20 -31.57 -6.55
CA TYR A 314 5.45 -31.76 -7.99
C TYR A 314 5.47 -30.47 -8.81
N LYS A 315 5.54 -29.29 -8.17
CA LYS A 315 5.64 -28.04 -8.93
C LYS A 315 7.03 -27.95 -9.58
N ARG A 316 7.10 -28.12 -10.91
CA ARG A 316 8.22 -27.61 -11.71
C ARG A 316 8.40 -26.11 -11.40
N PRO A 317 9.62 -25.56 -11.47
CA PRO A 317 9.85 -24.11 -11.35
C PRO A 317 9.32 -23.41 -12.60
N GLY A 318 8.00 -23.32 -12.69
CA GLY A 318 7.24 -22.67 -13.75
C GLY A 318 6.53 -21.48 -13.17
N GLN A 319 7.07 -20.29 -13.47
CA GLN A 319 6.41 -18.99 -13.49
C GLN A 319 5.27 -18.82 -12.48
N ALA A 320 5.67 -18.60 -11.23
CA ALA A 320 4.78 -18.26 -10.15
C ALA A 320 4.51 -16.74 -10.14
N TYR A 321 3.30 -16.39 -10.57
CA TYR A 321 2.49 -15.26 -10.12
C TYR A 321 2.98 -13.83 -10.37
N TYR A 322 2.13 -13.09 -11.10
CA TYR A 322 2.10 -11.65 -11.23
C TYR A 322 2.07 -10.97 -9.84
N TYR A 323 3.24 -10.69 -9.29
CA TYR A 323 3.45 -9.39 -8.67
C TYR A 323 3.35 -8.34 -9.78
N ARG A 324 3.03 -7.08 -9.42
CA ARG A 324 3.33 -5.92 -10.26
C ARG A 324 4.68 -6.13 -10.94
N PRO A 325 4.94 -5.62 -12.14
CA PRO A 325 6.32 -5.35 -12.47
C PRO A 325 6.83 -4.36 -11.40
N GLU A 326 7.43 -4.88 -10.33
CA GLU A 326 8.73 -4.38 -9.93
C GLU A 326 9.43 -4.15 -11.25
N SER A 327 9.74 -2.88 -11.53
CA SER A 327 10.56 -2.41 -12.63
C SER A 327 11.39 -3.58 -13.13
N PRO A 328 11.27 -3.99 -14.40
CA PRO A 328 11.81 -5.27 -14.86
C PRO A 328 13.14 -5.47 -14.17
N ALA A 329 13.27 -6.50 -13.31
CA ALA A 329 14.54 -6.82 -12.68
C ALA A 329 15.51 -6.76 -13.84
N ARG A 330 16.31 -5.68 -13.89
CA ARG A 330 16.89 -5.26 -15.18
C ARG A 330 17.65 -6.49 -15.62
N LYS A 331 17.26 -7.07 -16.76
CA LYS A 331 18.12 -8.03 -17.41
C LYS A 331 19.37 -7.23 -17.68
N ALA A 332 20.37 -7.42 -16.83
CA ALA A 332 21.72 -6.98 -17.10
C ALA A 332 22.02 -7.40 -18.55
N PRO A 333 22.49 -6.43 -19.34
CA PRO A 333 23.90 -6.12 -19.27
C PRO A 333 24.06 -4.73 -18.68
N TRP A 334 23.95 -4.68 -17.36
CA TRP A 334 24.60 -3.65 -16.56
C TRP A 334 25.47 -4.41 -15.59
N PRO A 335 26.75 -4.51 -15.95
CA PRO A 335 27.80 -3.99 -15.11
C PRO A 335 28.40 -2.75 -15.78
N CYS A 336 28.75 -1.74 -14.98
CA CYS A 336 30.12 -1.24 -15.13
C CYS A 336 31.01 -2.36 -14.55
N PRO A 337 31.96 -2.93 -15.29
CA PRO A 337 33.00 -3.80 -14.74
C PRO A 337 33.62 -3.18 -13.48
N GLU A 338 34.30 -3.97 -12.63
CA GLU A 338 34.97 -3.51 -11.38
C GLU A 338 35.88 -2.27 -11.56
N ASP A 339 36.20 -1.88 -12.81
CA ASP A 339 37.11 -0.80 -13.19
C ASP A 339 36.47 0.40 -13.94
N GLU A 340 35.15 0.44 -14.17
CA GLU A 340 34.52 1.58 -14.88
C GLU A 340 34.09 2.69 -13.92
N ASP A 341 34.51 3.93 -14.24
CA ASP A 341 34.26 5.12 -13.43
C ASP A 341 32.76 5.46 -13.41
N PRO A 342 32.09 5.48 -12.24
CA PRO A 342 30.67 5.83 -12.14
C PRO A 342 30.34 7.25 -12.62
N TYR A 343 31.33 8.14 -12.72
CA TYR A 343 31.17 9.48 -13.32
C TYR A 343 31.12 9.45 -14.85
N ALA A 344 31.71 8.45 -15.51
CA ALA A 344 31.65 8.29 -16.96
C ALA A 344 30.28 7.80 -17.44
N THR A 345 29.55 7.07 -16.58
CA THR A 345 28.26 6.47 -16.91
C THR A 345 27.22 6.69 -15.80
N PRO A 346 26.79 7.95 -15.56
CA PRO A 346 25.86 8.27 -14.48
C PRO A 346 24.49 7.61 -14.70
N PRO A 347 23.73 7.31 -13.63
CA PRO A 347 22.34 6.89 -13.74
C PRO A 347 21.54 7.87 -14.60
N ALA A 348 20.61 7.35 -15.41
CA ALA A 348 19.84 8.16 -16.35
C ALA A 348 18.99 9.28 -15.69
N TRP A 349 18.75 9.22 -14.37
CA TRP A 349 18.09 10.30 -13.63
C TRP A 349 19.07 11.45 -13.30
N ALA A 350 20.36 11.18 -13.14
CA ALA A 350 21.36 12.19 -12.78
C ALA A 350 21.61 13.20 -13.92
N THR A 351 21.31 12.83 -15.17
CA THR A 351 21.38 13.72 -16.34
C THR A 351 20.06 14.45 -16.63
N ARG A 352 18.98 14.11 -15.92
CA ARG A 352 17.68 14.76 -16.07
C ARG A 352 17.56 15.86 -15.02
N ASN A 353 17.52 17.12 -15.47
CA ASN A 353 17.29 18.26 -14.59
C ASN A 353 16.01 18.05 -13.76
N GLY A 354 16.17 17.92 -12.44
CA GLY A 354 15.07 18.07 -11.47
C GLY A 354 14.47 16.81 -10.87
N GLN A 355 15.17 15.67 -10.76
CA GLN A 355 14.69 14.53 -9.96
C GLN A 355 15.58 14.27 -8.74
N TYR A 356 15.05 14.69 -7.57
CA TYR A 356 15.55 14.40 -6.23
C TYR A 356 15.30 12.92 -5.84
N PRO A 357 15.82 12.44 -4.70
CA PRO A 357 15.57 11.08 -4.25
C PRO A 357 14.08 10.80 -4.18
N THR A 358 13.69 9.67 -4.77
CA THR A 358 12.31 9.18 -4.70
C THR A 358 12.30 7.81 -4.05
N ARG A 359 11.13 7.38 -3.58
CA ARG A 359 10.88 6.02 -3.06
C ARG A 359 11.14 4.90 -4.10
N ARG A 360 11.52 5.26 -5.33
CA ARG A 360 11.85 4.36 -6.44
C ARG A 360 13.36 4.22 -6.70
N PHE A 361 14.20 4.90 -5.92
CA PHE A 361 15.65 4.77 -6.03
C PHE A 361 16.08 3.35 -5.66
N SER A 362 16.84 2.71 -6.55
CA SER A 362 17.53 1.46 -6.22
C SER A 362 18.69 1.71 -5.27
N SER A 363 19.25 0.66 -4.66
CA SER A 363 20.46 0.78 -3.84
C SER A 363 21.62 1.44 -4.59
N ASN A 364 21.71 1.23 -5.91
CA ASN A 364 22.69 1.93 -6.76
C ASN A 364 22.35 3.39 -6.99
N ASP A 365 21.07 3.75 -7.10
CA ASP A 365 20.66 5.15 -7.23
C ASP A 365 20.92 5.91 -5.93
N TRP A 366 20.69 5.29 -4.77
CA TRP A 366 21.03 5.86 -3.46
C TRP A 366 22.54 5.99 -3.25
N ALA A 367 23.31 4.96 -3.61
CA ALA A 367 24.77 4.99 -3.54
C ALA A 367 25.36 6.09 -4.45
N TYR A 368 24.81 6.23 -5.65
CA TYR A 368 25.22 7.27 -6.59
C TYR A 368 24.79 8.67 -6.10
N PHE A 369 23.57 8.83 -5.59
CA PHE A 369 23.04 10.11 -5.12
C PHE A 369 23.80 10.67 -3.91
N HIS A 370 24.06 9.84 -2.90
CA HIS A 370 24.72 10.31 -1.68
C HIS A 370 26.25 10.33 -1.79
N TYR A 371 26.82 9.38 -2.52
CA TYR A 371 28.27 9.12 -2.45
C TYR A 371 28.94 9.12 -3.82
N SER A 372 28.18 9.26 -4.92
CA SER A 372 28.70 9.18 -6.30
C SER A 372 29.48 7.89 -6.57
N VAL A 373 29.02 6.77 -5.99
CA VAL A 373 29.59 5.43 -6.18
C VAL A 373 28.55 4.45 -6.74
N SER A 374 29.00 3.40 -7.42
CA SER A 374 28.17 2.28 -7.87
C SER A 374 28.50 1.00 -7.10
N LEU A 375 27.49 0.32 -6.57
CA LEU A 375 27.64 -0.98 -5.90
C LEU A 375 27.85 -2.10 -6.95
N PRO A 376 28.87 -2.96 -6.77
CA PRO A 376 29.13 -4.08 -7.68
C PRO A 376 28.11 -5.21 -7.47
N ALA A 377 27.77 -5.93 -8.54
CA ALA A 377 26.92 -7.13 -8.46
C ALA A 377 27.73 -8.36 -8.01
N PRO A 378 27.13 -9.33 -7.31
CA PRO A 378 27.80 -10.60 -7.00
C PRO A 378 28.21 -11.31 -8.30
N ARG A 379 29.46 -11.77 -8.37
CA ARG A 379 29.98 -12.54 -9.50
C ARG A 379 29.07 -13.74 -9.75
N LYS A 380 28.62 -13.92 -10.99
CA LYS A 380 27.98 -15.16 -11.41
C LYS A 380 29.02 -16.28 -11.29
N SER A 381 28.83 -17.16 -10.32
CA SER A 381 29.60 -18.41 -10.20
C SER A 381 29.25 -19.37 -11.33
#